data_AF-A0A317QK92-F1
#
_entry.id   AF-A0A317QK92-F1
#
_cell.length_a   1.000
_cell.length_b   1.000
_cell.length_c   1.000
_cell.angle_alpha   90.00
_cell.angle_beta   90.00
_cell.angle_gamma   90.00
#
_symmetry.space_group_name_H-M   'P 1'
#
loop_
_entity.id
_entity.type
_entity.pdbx_description
1 polymer ?
#
loop_
_entity_poly.entity_id
_entity_poly.type
_entity_poly.pdbx_seq_one_letter_code
_entity_poly.pdbx_strand_id
1 'polypeptide(L)'
;MTQRKPPGVSFETWVERQIGQAQERGDFTGLRGAGKPLPAFDPDETAYDWAIAKARREGIRPAEMLPPGLALRRERDELPERVAGLPSEGAVRAVAEDYNARVEAFWRRPQPSRWSPVPGLADVEALVEGWRRDRPPPAPPAAEEPVADALPRRRWWQRRRG
;
A
#
# COMPACT_ATOMS: atom_id res chain seq x y z
N MET A 1 -26.88 11.00 15.56
CA MET A 1 -27.31 12.40 15.39
C MET A 1 -27.03 13.14 16.70
N THR A 2 -26.11 14.10 16.73
CA THR A 2 -25.82 14.89 17.94
C THR A 2 -26.78 16.09 18.01
N GLN A 3 -27.45 16.28 19.15
CA GLN A 3 -28.33 17.44 19.37
C GLN A 3 -27.49 18.70 19.66
N ARG A 4 -27.99 19.89 19.27
CA ARG A 4 -27.35 21.17 19.62
C ARG A 4 -27.84 21.67 20.98
N LYS A 5 -26.99 22.42 21.68
CA LYS A 5 -27.35 23.12 22.92
C LYS A 5 -28.52 24.10 22.68
N PRO A 6 -29.60 24.06 23.48
CA PRO A 6 -30.66 25.05 23.41
C PRO A 6 -30.18 26.46 23.81
N PRO A 7 -30.76 27.53 23.24
CA PRO A 7 -30.51 28.89 23.72
C PRO A 7 -31.00 29.06 25.16
N GLY A 8 -30.32 29.90 25.94
CA GLY A 8 -30.68 30.18 27.35
C GLY A 8 -30.25 29.13 28.38
N VAL A 9 -29.64 28.01 27.96
CA VAL A 9 -29.10 26.98 28.88
C VAL A 9 -27.57 27.08 28.94
N SER A 10 -26.96 26.91 30.11
CA SER A 10 -25.50 26.84 30.25
C SER A 10 -24.95 25.58 29.54
N PHE A 11 -23.65 25.58 29.22
CA PHE A 11 -23.04 24.40 28.61
C PHE A 11 -22.99 23.23 29.58
N GLU A 12 -22.62 23.50 30.84
CA GLU A 12 -22.57 22.54 31.95
C GLU A 12 -23.91 21.82 32.15
N THR A 13 -25.00 22.57 32.37
CA THR A 13 -26.34 22.00 32.58
C THR A 13 -26.81 21.19 31.37
N TRP A 14 -26.47 21.61 30.16
CA TRP A 14 -26.81 20.85 28.95
C TRP A 14 -26.03 19.53 28.87
N VAL A 15 -24.73 19.54 29.15
CA VAL A 15 -23.88 18.34 29.18
C VAL A 15 -24.34 17.36 30.27
N GLU A 16 -24.58 17.84 31.49
CA GLU A 16 -25.07 17.03 32.61
C GLU A 16 -26.39 16.35 32.27
N ARG A 17 -27.32 17.08 31.66
CA ARG A 17 -28.59 16.51 31.19
C ARG A 17 -28.39 15.41 30.15
N GLN A 18 -27.45 15.57 29.22
CA GLN A 18 -27.12 14.53 28.24
C GLN A 18 -26.51 13.29 28.89
N ILE A 19 -25.62 13.47 29.88
CA ILE A 19 -25.00 12.38 30.63
C ILE A 19 -26.06 11.62 31.43
N GLY A 20 -26.93 12.31 32.16
CA GLY A 20 -28.02 11.70 32.93
C GLY A 20 -28.97 10.88 32.04
N GLN A 21 -29.39 11.45 30.92
CA GLN A 21 -30.23 10.73 29.95
C GLN A 21 -29.52 9.49 29.36
N ALA A 22 -28.21 9.55 29.14
CA ALA A 22 -27.44 8.40 28.66
C ALA A 22 -27.31 7.30 29.73
N GLN A 23 -27.15 7.69 31.01
CA GLN A 23 -27.18 6.76 32.13
C GLN A 23 -28.55 6.08 32.28
N GLU A 24 -29.64 6.85 32.21
CA GLU A 24 -31.01 6.32 32.28
C GLU A 24 -31.33 5.32 31.16
N ARG A 25 -30.82 5.56 29.95
CA ARG A 25 -30.92 4.62 28.83
C ARG A 25 -30.04 3.38 28.96
N GLY A 26 -29.12 3.38 29.92
CA GLY A 26 -28.15 2.30 30.10
C GLY A 26 -27.02 2.33 29.07
N ASP A 27 -26.75 3.45 28.40
CA ASP A 27 -25.68 3.58 27.38
C ASP A 27 -24.29 3.27 27.96
N PHE A 28 -24.12 3.37 29.29
CA PHE A 28 -22.90 3.02 30.02
C PHE A 28 -22.91 1.60 30.63
N THR A 29 -23.96 0.80 30.39
CA THR A 29 -24.07 -0.57 30.90
C THR A 29 -23.44 -1.56 29.93
N GLY A 30 -22.68 -2.54 30.45
CA GLY A 30 -22.07 -3.59 29.61
C GLY A 30 -20.91 -3.10 28.72
N LEU A 31 -20.29 -1.96 29.06
CA LEU A 31 -19.13 -1.46 28.33
C LEU A 31 -18.01 -2.50 28.31
N ARG A 32 -17.29 -2.55 27.19
CA ARG A 32 -16.10 -3.38 27.05
C ARG A 32 -15.06 -2.95 28.09
N GLY A 33 -14.83 -3.80 29.09
CA GLY A 33 -13.89 -3.53 30.18
C GLY A 33 -14.54 -3.05 31.49
N ALA A 34 -15.86 -2.89 31.55
CA ALA A 34 -16.54 -2.53 32.79
C ALA A 34 -16.23 -3.55 33.91
N GLY A 35 -15.79 -3.05 35.07
CA GLY A 35 -15.41 -3.86 36.23
C GLY A 35 -14.13 -4.69 36.07
N LYS A 36 -13.43 -4.61 34.94
CA LYS A 36 -12.15 -5.28 34.73
C LYS A 36 -10.99 -4.36 35.12
N PRO A 37 -9.87 -4.88 35.64
CA PRO A 37 -8.68 -4.07 35.84
C PRO A 37 -8.22 -3.46 34.51
N LEU A 38 -7.61 -2.28 34.58
CA LEU A 38 -6.94 -1.70 33.41
C LEU A 38 -5.89 -2.70 32.89
N PRO A 39 -5.71 -2.81 31.56
CA PRO A 39 -4.62 -3.59 30.99
C PRO A 39 -3.28 -3.13 31.58
N ALA A 40 -2.33 -4.05 31.70
CA ALA A 40 -0.99 -3.71 32.16
C ALA A 40 -0.42 -2.59 31.27
N PHE A 41 0.01 -1.52 31.92
CA PHE A 41 0.67 -0.38 31.29
C PHE A 41 2.17 -0.55 31.45
N ASP A 42 2.91 -0.39 30.36
CA ASP A 42 4.36 -0.34 30.40
C ASP A 42 4.77 1.12 30.63
N PRO A 43 5.39 1.45 31.78
CA PRO A 43 5.79 2.83 32.09
C PRO A 43 6.83 3.41 31.13
N ASP A 44 7.53 2.55 30.39
CA ASP A 44 8.49 2.95 29.37
C ASP A 44 7.86 3.07 27.97
N GLU A 45 6.57 2.74 27.80
CA GLU A 45 5.84 2.89 26.53
C GLU A 45 5.79 4.37 26.14
N THR A 46 6.47 4.71 25.05
CA THR A 46 6.45 6.07 24.53
C THR A 46 5.13 6.34 23.80
N ALA A 47 4.78 7.62 23.65
CA ALA A 47 3.64 8.02 22.80
C ALA A 47 3.77 7.50 21.35
N TYR A 48 5.00 7.29 20.88
CA TYR A 48 5.28 6.73 19.55
C TYR A 48 4.97 5.23 19.49
N ASP A 49 5.36 4.46 20.50
CA ASP A 49 5.06 3.02 20.60
C ASP A 49 3.56 2.77 20.66
N TRP A 50 2.85 3.55 21.47
CA TRP A 50 1.41 3.52 21.54
C TRP A 50 0.75 3.80 20.17
N ALA A 51 1.27 4.80 19.44
CA ALA A 51 0.74 5.17 18.12
C ALA A 51 0.92 4.03 17.10
N ILE A 52 2.09 3.36 17.10
CA ILE A 52 2.33 2.18 16.27
C ILE A 52 1.39 1.04 16.67
N ALA A 53 1.25 0.76 17.96
CA ALA A 53 0.37 -0.30 18.46
C ALA A 53 -1.10 -0.02 18.10
N LYS A 54 -1.53 1.24 18.19
CA LYS A 54 -2.86 1.68 17.76
C LYS A 54 -3.04 1.48 16.24
N ALA A 55 -2.10 1.92 15.42
CA ALA A 55 -2.15 1.74 13.97
C ALA A 55 -2.32 0.26 13.59
N ARG A 56 -1.52 -0.63 14.19
CA ARG A 56 -1.61 -2.08 13.99
C ARG A 56 -2.98 -2.64 14.37
N ARG A 57 -3.57 -2.19 15.50
CA ARG A 57 -4.93 -2.59 15.92
C ARG A 57 -6.01 -2.14 14.95
N GLU A 58 -5.82 -1.01 14.27
CA GLU A 58 -6.75 -0.49 13.26
C GLU A 58 -6.45 -1.02 11.84
N GLY A 59 -5.48 -1.92 11.68
CA GLY A 59 -5.08 -2.45 10.38
C GLY A 59 -4.30 -1.46 9.49
N ILE A 60 -3.84 -0.35 10.06
CA ILE A 60 -3.06 0.67 9.36
C ILE A 60 -1.58 0.29 9.46
N ARG A 61 -0.91 0.19 8.30
CA ARG A 61 0.54 -0.05 8.30
C ARG A 61 1.29 1.24 8.66
N PRO A 62 2.41 1.17 9.40
CA PRO A 62 3.19 2.37 9.74
C PRO A 62 3.62 3.22 8.54
N ALA A 63 3.87 2.58 7.38
CA ALA A 63 4.21 3.28 6.14
C ALA A 63 3.09 4.21 5.64
N GLU A 64 1.83 3.88 5.92
CA GLU A 64 0.65 4.69 5.54
C GLU A 64 0.49 5.93 6.42
N MET A 65 1.19 5.97 7.56
CA MET A 65 1.20 7.11 8.48
C MET A 65 2.31 8.10 8.16
N LEU A 66 3.15 7.82 7.15
CA LEU A 66 4.25 8.70 6.80
C LEU A 66 3.72 10.04 6.25
N PRO A 67 4.35 11.17 6.64
CA PRO A 67 4.13 12.43 5.96
C PRO A 67 4.36 12.28 4.44
N PRO A 68 3.61 12.99 3.58
CA PRO A 68 3.62 12.73 2.13
C PRO A 68 5.00 12.76 1.49
N GLY A 69 5.89 13.65 1.93
CA GLY A 69 7.26 13.72 1.43
C GLY A 69 8.14 12.52 1.82
N LEU A 70 7.94 11.96 3.02
CA LEU A 70 8.62 10.72 3.44
C LEU A 70 8.05 9.50 2.73
N ALA A 71 6.74 9.47 2.52
CA ALA A 71 6.10 8.41 1.75
C ALA A 71 6.68 8.34 0.32
N LEU A 72 6.84 9.49 -0.36
CA LEU A 72 7.47 9.54 -1.68
C LEU A 72 8.95 9.15 -1.66
N ARG A 73 9.72 9.57 -0.65
CA ARG A 73 11.13 9.10 -0.53
C ARG A 73 11.22 7.59 -0.37
N ARG A 74 10.38 7.01 0.48
CA ARG A 74 10.30 5.56 0.66
C ARG A 74 9.93 4.87 -0.65
N GLU A 75 8.88 5.35 -1.32
CA GLU A 75 8.44 4.77 -2.60
C GLU A 75 9.56 4.79 -3.65
N ARG A 76 10.35 5.86 -3.70
CA ARG A 76 11.54 5.95 -4.58
C ARG A 76 12.55 4.84 -4.29
N ASP A 77 12.83 4.60 -3.02
CA ASP A 77 13.80 3.59 -2.60
C ASP A 77 13.28 2.16 -2.89
N GLU A 78 11.95 1.97 -2.96
CA GLU A 78 11.28 0.73 -3.33
C GLU A 78 11.11 0.53 -4.85
N LEU A 79 11.38 1.56 -5.68
CA LEU A 79 11.19 1.48 -7.13
C LEU A 79 11.93 0.30 -7.78
N PRO A 80 13.21 0.01 -7.48
CA PRO A 80 13.93 -1.11 -8.08
C PRO A 80 13.23 -2.46 -7.86
N GLU A 81 12.79 -2.72 -6.63
CA GLU A 81 12.06 -3.94 -6.27
C GLU A 81 10.71 -4.01 -6.99
N ARG A 82 10.00 -2.88 -7.07
CA ARG A 82 8.68 -2.79 -7.70
C ARG A 82 8.73 -3.05 -9.21
N VAL A 83 9.79 -2.61 -9.89
CA VAL A 83 9.92 -2.78 -11.34
C VAL A 83 10.56 -4.11 -11.76
N ALA A 84 11.25 -4.80 -10.85
CA ALA A 84 11.99 -6.03 -11.15
C ALA A 84 11.16 -7.08 -11.91
N GLY A 85 9.88 -7.27 -11.52
CA GLY A 85 8.97 -8.24 -12.14
C GLY A 85 8.28 -7.77 -13.43
N LEU A 86 8.48 -6.52 -13.87
CA LEU A 86 7.74 -5.98 -15.01
C LEU A 86 8.15 -6.63 -16.34
N PRO A 87 7.22 -6.80 -17.30
CA PRO A 87 7.48 -7.56 -18.53
C PRO A 87 8.25 -6.79 -19.59
N SER A 88 8.27 -5.45 -19.53
CA SER A 88 8.82 -4.59 -20.58
C SER A 88 9.44 -3.31 -20.01
N GLU A 89 10.40 -2.75 -20.73
CA GLU A 89 10.98 -1.44 -20.43
C GLU A 89 9.94 -0.33 -20.39
N GLY A 90 8.96 -0.35 -21.30
CA GLY A 90 7.87 0.63 -21.32
C GLY A 90 7.08 0.64 -20.01
N ALA A 91 6.88 -0.53 -19.39
CA ALA A 91 6.23 -0.61 -18.08
C ALA A 91 7.12 -0.04 -16.96
N VAL A 92 8.44 -0.27 -17.01
CA VAL A 92 9.41 0.29 -16.05
C VAL A 92 9.42 1.81 -16.14
N ARG A 93 9.54 2.35 -17.36
CA ARG A 93 9.53 3.79 -17.62
C ARG A 93 8.23 4.43 -17.14
N ALA A 94 7.08 3.82 -17.44
CA ALA A 94 5.78 4.32 -16.98
C ALA A 94 5.68 4.41 -15.44
N VAL A 95 6.21 3.42 -14.70
CA VAL A 95 6.21 3.46 -13.22
C VAL A 95 7.10 4.59 -12.69
N ALA A 96 8.28 4.79 -13.28
CA ALA A 96 9.18 5.89 -12.88
C ALA A 96 8.60 7.27 -13.22
N GLU A 97 7.96 7.41 -14.37
CA GLU A 97 7.31 8.65 -14.82
C GLU A 97 6.08 8.98 -13.96
N ASP A 98 5.26 8.00 -13.58
CA ASP A 98 4.14 8.19 -12.64
C ASP A 98 4.65 8.70 -11.28
N TYR A 99 5.70 8.06 -10.75
CA TYR A 99 6.36 8.51 -9.53
C TYR A 99 6.85 9.97 -9.66
N ASN A 100 7.54 10.29 -10.76
CA ASN A 100 8.05 11.64 -11.02
C ASN A 100 6.93 12.68 -11.11
N ALA A 101 5.82 12.37 -11.79
CA ALA A 101 4.66 13.23 -11.86
C ALA A 101 4.05 13.52 -10.47
N ARG A 102 4.02 12.51 -9.58
CA ARG A 102 3.54 12.67 -8.19
C ARG A 102 4.49 13.51 -7.35
N VAL A 103 5.80 13.37 -7.54
CA VAL A 103 6.81 14.23 -6.90
C VAL A 103 6.65 15.69 -7.34
N GLU A 104 6.48 15.94 -8.63
CA GLU A 104 6.24 17.30 -9.13
C GLU A 104 4.94 17.89 -8.60
N ALA A 105 3.86 17.11 -8.58
CA ALA A 105 2.58 17.53 -8.03
C ALA A 105 2.71 17.88 -6.53
N PHE A 106 3.55 17.14 -5.80
CA PHE A 106 3.88 17.46 -4.41
C PHE A 106 4.63 18.79 -4.30
N TRP A 107 5.66 19.03 -5.12
CA TRP A 107 6.42 20.30 -5.10
C TRP A 107 5.57 21.52 -5.42
N ARG A 108 4.53 21.38 -6.26
CA ARG A 108 3.62 22.47 -6.64
C ARG A 108 2.64 22.87 -5.52
N ARG A 109 2.59 22.14 -4.41
CA ARG A 109 1.70 22.41 -3.28
C ARG A 109 2.45 23.03 -2.10
N PRO A 110 1.85 23.99 -1.37
CA PRO A 110 2.41 24.48 -0.12
C PRO A 110 2.61 23.33 0.87
N GLN A 111 3.81 23.23 1.43
CA GLN A 111 4.13 22.18 2.39
C GLN A 111 3.69 22.59 3.80
N PRO A 112 3.18 21.64 4.60
CA PRO A 112 2.63 21.93 5.93
C PRO A 112 3.72 22.40 6.92
N SER A 113 4.99 22.10 6.66
CA SER A 113 6.12 22.50 7.49
C SER A 113 7.34 22.82 6.64
N ARG A 114 8.17 23.75 7.12
CA ARG A 114 9.51 24.00 6.53
C ARG A 114 10.44 22.78 6.61
N TRP A 115 10.16 21.86 7.52
CA TRP A 115 10.91 20.62 7.71
C TRP A 115 10.31 19.43 6.94
N SER A 116 9.30 19.66 6.11
CA SER A 116 8.72 18.61 5.27
C SER A 116 9.78 18.05 4.33
N PRO A 117 10.03 16.72 4.36
CA PRO A 117 11.05 16.14 3.50
C PRO A 117 10.70 16.32 2.03
N VAL A 118 11.65 16.85 1.26
CA VAL A 118 11.48 17.04 -0.19
C VAL A 118 11.96 15.76 -0.89
N PRO A 119 11.07 14.99 -1.55
CA PRO A 119 11.46 13.83 -2.33
C PRO A 119 12.16 14.28 -3.62
N GLY A 120 13.08 13.47 -4.12
CA GLY A 120 13.73 13.68 -5.42
C GLY A 120 13.06 12.86 -6.51
N LEU A 121 13.27 13.25 -7.78
CA LEU A 121 12.86 12.45 -8.93
C LEU A 121 13.65 11.14 -9.00
N ALA A 122 13.03 10.13 -9.60
CA ALA A 122 13.67 8.91 -10.02
C ALA A 122 14.40 9.15 -11.35
N ASP A 123 15.62 8.63 -11.45
CA ASP A 123 16.34 8.51 -12.71
C ASP A 123 15.75 7.33 -13.50
N VAL A 124 14.98 7.67 -14.52
CA VAL A 124 14.27 6.70 -15.37
C VAL A 124 15.26 5.76 -16.06
N GLU A 125 16.35 6.30 -16.60
CA GLU A 125 17.29 5.52 -17.39
C GLU A 125 18.12 4.62 -16.48
N ALA A 126 18.55 5.11 -15.31
CA ALA A 126 19.23 4.27 -14.31
C ALA A 126 18.32 3.11 -13.83
N LEU A 127 17.02 3.36 -13.67
CA LEU A 127 16.06 2.32 -13.27
C LEU A 127 15.88 1.25 -14.37
N VAL A 128 15.79 1.68 -15.64
CA VAL A 128 15.71 0.77 -16.80
C VAL A 128 16.99 -0.05 -16.94
N GLU A 129 18.16 0.58 -16.80
CA GLU A 129 19.45 -0.12 -16.85
C GLU A 129 19.57 -1.17 -15.74
N GLY A 130 19.15 -0.83 -14.52
CA GLY A 130 19.05 -1.77 -13.40
C GLY A 130 18.16 -2.96 -13.74
N TRP A 131 16.94 -2.68 -14.18
CA TRP A 131 15.97 -3.70 -14.56
C TRP A 131 16.47 -4.63 -15.68
N ARG A 132 17.16 -4.09 -16.70
CA ARG A 132 17.74 -4.90 -17.79
C ARG A 132 18.87 -5.79 -17.29
N ARG A 133 19.71 -5.29 -16.39
CA ARG A 133 20.85 -6.03 -15.82
C ARG A 133 20.42 -7.22 -14.99
N ASP A 134 19.36 -7.06 -14.20
CA ASP A 134 18.88 -8.08 -13.26
C ASP A 134 17.97 -9.11 -13.94
N ARG A 135 17.67 -8.92 -15.23
CA ARG A 135 16.82 -9.82 -16.00
C ARG A 135 17.63 -11.03 -16.48
N PRO A 136 17.14 -12.27 -16.27
CA PRO A 136 17.74 -13.43 -16.90
C PRO A 136 17.74 -13.23 -18.42
N PRO A 137 18.82 -13.60 -19.14
CA PRO A 137 18.80 -13.57 -20.59
C PRO A 137 17.58 -14.37 -21.07
N PRO A 138 16.90 -13.90 -22.14
CA PRO A 138 15.77 -14.63 -22.70
C PRO A 138 16.20 -16.07 -22.92
N ALA A 139 15.39 -17.03 -22.46
CA ALA A 139 15.66 -18.43 -22.72
C ALA A 139 15.95 -18.56 -24.22
N PRO A 140 17.06 -19.22 -24.62
CA PRO A 140 17.32 -19.43 -26.04
C PRO A 140 16.04 -20.00 -26.65
N PRO A 141 15.63 -19.53 -27.85
CA PRO A 141 14.45 -20.08 -28.49
C PRO A 141 14.61 -21.59 -28.43
N ALA A 142 13.64 -22.27 -27.81
CA ALA A 142 13.66 -23.72 -27.68
C ALA A 142 14.05 -24.23 -29.05
N ALA A 143 15.25 -24.81 -29.15
CA ALA A 143 15.76 -25.31 -30.41
C ALA A 143 14.60 -26.12 -30.98
N GLU A 144 14.10 -25.72 -32.14
CA GLU A 144 13.15 -26.54 -32.86
C GLU A 144 13.80 -27.91 -32.91
N GLU A 145 13.32 -28.85 -32.09
CA GLU A 145 13.71 -30.23 -32.22
C GLU A 145 13.47 -30.50 -33.70
N PRO A 146 14.51 -30.86 -34.48
CA PRO A 146 14.29 -31.15 -35.89
C PRO A 146 13.19 -32.18 -35.88
N VAL A 147 12.02 -31.81 -36.41
CA VAL A 147 10.87 -32.69 -36.55
C VAL A 147 11.43 -33.89 -37.27
N ALA A 148 11.71 -34.95 -36.50
CA ALA A 148 12.37 -36.13 -37.01
C ALA A 148 11.53 -36.57 -38.19
N ASP A 149 12.19 -36.65 -39.35
CA ASP A 149 11.64 -36.99 -40.65
C ASP A 149 10.35 -37.77 -40.52
N ALA A 150 9.25 -37.13 -40.92
CA ALA A 150 7.96 -37.79 -40.99
C ALA A 150 8.12 -39.04 -41.86
N LEU A 151 8.15 -40.21 -41.21
CA LEU A 151 8.29 -41.50 -41.89
C LEU A 151 7.26 -41.56 -43.04
N PRO A 152 7.68 -41.94 -44.27
CA PRO A 152 6.80 -41.90 -45.42
C PRO A 152 5.59 -42.81 -45.16
N ARG A 153 4.41 -42.20 -45.11
CA ARG A 153 3.13 -42.89 -44.89
C ARG A 153 2.95 -43.92 -46.00
N ARG A 154 3.12 -45.21 -45.64
CA ARG A 154 2.89 -46.34 -46.53
C ARG A 154 1.47 -46.28 -47.10
N ARG A 155 1.39 -46.19 -48.42
CA ARG A 155 0.16 -46.06 -49.20
C ARG A 155 -0.61 -47.39 -49.24
N TRP A 156 -1.84 -47.38 -48.73
CA TRP A 156 -2.69 -48.55 -48.44
C TRP A 156 -3.53 -49.07 -49.63
N TRP A 157 -3.25 -48.61 -50.86
CA TRP A 157 -4.08 -48.90 -52.06
C TRP A 157 -3.55 -50.04 -52.96
N GLN A 158 -2.41 -50.67 -52.62
CA GLN A 158 -1.86 -51.79 -53.41
C GLN A 158 -2.29 -53.18 -52.91
N ARG A 159 -3.58 -53.39 -52.65
CA ARG A 159 -4.17 -54.73 -52.51
C ARG A 159 -5.56 -54.79 -53.14
N ARG A 160 -5.63 -54.82 -54.48
CA ARG A 160 -6.70 -55.48 -55.26
C ARG A 160 -6.24 -55.74 -56.69
N ARG A 161 -5.43 -56.79 -56.88
CA ARG A 161 -5.41 -57.64 -58.09
C ARG A 161 -4.92 -59.02 -57.63
N GLY A 162 -5.75 -60.03 -57.85
CA GLY A 162 -5.67 -61.38 -57.29
C GLY A 162 -7.06 -61.81 -56.88
#